data_AF-A0A532DAH6-F1
#
_entry.id   AF-A0A532DAH6-F1
#
_cell.length_a   1.000
_cell.length_b   1.000
_cell.length_c   1.000
_cell.angle_alpha   90.00
_cell.angle_beta   90.00
_cell.angle_gamma   90.00
#
_symmetry.space_group_name_H-M   'P 1'
#
loop_
_entity.id
_entity.type
_entity.pdbx_description
1 polymer ?
#
loop_
_entity_poly.entity_id
_entity_poly.type
_entity_poly.pdbx_seq_one_letter_code
_entity_poly.pdbx_strand_id
1 'polypeptide(L)' 'MISQGPTLEEAKRNLLEVITIQFHEMKEMGTLDEYLAECGFIKKDNQVISTQEVVGFEKAKVVVG' A
#
# COMPACT_ATOMS: atom_id res chain seq x y z
N MET A 1 12.41 4.75 -4.41
CA MET A 1 12.69 5.90 -3.53
C MET A 1 13.84 5.54 -2.62
N ILE A 2 14.82 6.43 -2.46
CA ILE A 2 15.93 6.26 -1.52
C ILE A 2 15.88 7.49 -0.61
N SER A 3 15.74 7.27 0.70
CA SER A 3 15.92 8.32 1.71
C SER A 3 17.19 8.04 2.50
N GLN A 4 17.77 9.09 3.07
CA GLN A 4 18.96 9.01 3.91
C GLN A 4 18.73 9.83 5.18
N GLY A 5 19.47 9.49 6.22
CA GLY A 5 19.49 10.23 7.48
C GLY A 5 20.68 9.80 8.34
N PRO A 6 21.16 10.65 9.26
CA PRO A 6 22.27 10.34 10.15
C PRO A 6 21.98 9.16 11.10
N THR A 7 20.69 8.86 11.32
CA THR A 7 20.23 7.72 12.10
C THR A 7 19.19 6.93 11.32
N LEU A 8 19.01 5.66 11.69
CA LEU A 8 17.97 4.80 11.12
C LEU A 8 16.58 5.43 11.25
N GLU A 9 16.27 6.03 12.40
CA GLU A 9 14.98 6.66 12.64
C GLU A 9 14.76 7.89 11.77
N GLU A 10 15.80 8.69 11.55
CA GLU A 10 15.71 9.83 10.64
C GLU A 10 15.55 9.38 9.19
N ALA A 11 16.30 8.38 8.74
CA ALA A 11 16.15 7.84 7.40
C ALA A 11 14.72 7.30 7.15
N LYS A 12 14.13 6.60 8.14
CA LYS A 12 12.73 6.13 8.09
C LYS A 12 11.74 7.29 8.01
N ARG A 13 11.88 8.31 8.85
CA ARG A 13 10.99 9.49 8.81
C ARG A 13 11.05 10.16 7.44
N ASN A 14 12.25 10.38 6.92
CA ASN A 14 12.47 10.98 5.61
C ASN A 14 11.84 10.14 4.50
N LEU A 15 11.91 8.80 4.60
CA LEU A 15 11.26 7.91 3.62
C LEU A 15 9.74 8.10 3.63
N LEU A 16 9.13 8.13 4.81
CA LEU A 16 7.68 8.26 4.97
C LEU A 16 7.18 9.62 4.50
N GLU A 17 7.95 10.69 4.73
CA GLU A 17 7.64 12.02 4.23
C GLU A 17 7.63 12.05 2.70
N VAL A 18 8.68 11.53 2.05
CA VAL A 18 8.76 11.46 0.58
C VAL A 18 7.60 10.65 0.00
N ILE A 19 7.28 9.49 0.60
CA ILE A 19 6.13 8.67 0.18
C ILE A 19 4.84 9.50 0.28
N THR A 20 4.64 10.20 1.39
CA THR A 20 3.43 11.01 1.63
C THR A 20 3.29 12.13 0.60
N ILE A 21 4.39 12.85 0.31
CA ILE A 21 4.43 13.89 -0.73
C ILE A 21 4.05 13.30 -2.08
N GLN A 22 4.65 12.17 -2.46
CA GLN A 22 4.38 11.54 -3.74
C GLN A 22 2.90 11.19 -3.93
N PHE A 23 2.25 10.63 -2.90
CA PHE A 23 0.83 10.32 -2.94
C PHE A 23 -0.05 11.58 -3.03
N HIS A 24 0.36 12.67 -2.37
CA HIS A 24 -0.34 13.95 -2.46
C HIS A 24 -0.25 14.55 -3.86
N GLU A 25 0.95 14.61 -4.44
CA GLU A 25 1.18 15.11 -5.80
C GLU A 25 0.42 14.30 -6.85
N MET A 26 0.46 12.96 -6.76
CA MET A 26 -0.32 12.10 -7.66
C MET A 26 -1.83 12.37 -7.55
N LYS A 27 -2.33 12.71 -6.35
CA LYS A 27 -3.74 13.07 -6.15
C LYS A 27 -4.06 14.41 -6.82
N GLU A 28 -3.21 15.41 -6.66
CA GLU A 28 -3.38 16.73 -7.30
C GLU A 28 -3.29 16.66 -8.82
N MET A 29 -2.41 15.80 -9.34
CA MET A 29 -2.26 15.53 -10.77
C MET A 29 -3.35 14.63 -11.36
N GLY A 30 -4.20 14.02 -10.51
CA GLY A 30 -5.24 13.09 -10.95
C GLY A 30 -4.71 11.72 -11.42
N THR A 31 -3.45 11.38 -11.14
CA THR A 31 -2.80 10.13 -11.57
C THR A 31 -2.80 9.04 -10.49
N LEU A 32 -3.21 9.38 -9.25
CA LEU A 32 -3.18 8.45 -8.13
C LEU A 32 -4.04 7.20 -8.35
N ASP A 33 -5.26 7.35 -8.89
CA ASP A 33 -6.17 6.22 -9.04
C ASP A 33 -5.71 5.25 -10.14
N GLU A 34 -5.05 5.76 -11.20
CA GLU A 34 -4.42 4.95 -12.24
C GLU A 34 -3.22 4.17 -11.68
N TYR A 35 -2.34 4.84 -10.93
CA TYR A 35 -1.21 4.20 -10.24
C TYR A 35 -1.66 3.09 -9.29
N LEU A 36 -2.74 3.33 -8.51
CA LEU A 36 -3.31 2.31 -7.62
C LEU A 36 -3.86 1.12 -8.43
N ALA A 37 -4.53 1.36 -9.55
CA ALA A 37 -5.06 0.31 -10.42
C ALA A 37 -3.96 -0.57 -11.02
N GLU A 38 -2.86 0.03 -11.49
CA GLU A 38 -1.67 -0.69 -11.97
C GLU A 38 -1.06 -1.59 -10.89
N CYS A 39 -1.13 -1.15 -9.63
CA CYS A 39 -0.66 -1.91 -8.47
C CYS A 39 -1.65 -2.99 -8.00
N GLY A 40 -2.79 -3.16 -8.67
CA GLY A 40 -3.83 -4.12 -8.26
C GLY A 40 -4.66 -3.62 -7.06
N PHE A 41 -4.87 -2.31 -6.96
CA PHE A 41 -5.76 -1.71 -5.98
C PHE A 41 -6.88 -0.93 -6.67
N ILE A 42 -8.07 -0.98 -6.10
CA ILE A 42 -9.19 -0.16 -6.54
C ILE A 42 -9.71 0.67 -5.38
N LYS A 43 -10.17 1.87 -5.70
CA LYS A 43 -10.88 2.73 -4.75
C LYS A 43 -12.36 2.36 -4.79
N LYS A 44 -12.91 2.02 -3.62
CA LYS A 44 -14.34 1.80 -3.45
C LYS A 44 -14.80 2.63 -2.26
N ASP A 45 -15.69 3.57 -2.53
CA ASP A 45 -16.11 4.59 -1.57
C ASP A 45 -14.90 5.34 -0.98
N ASN A 46 -14.70 5.26 0.34
CA ASN A 46 -13.57 5.87 1.05
C ASN A 46 -12.48 4.85 1.44
N GLN A 47 -12.42 3.69 0.77
CA GLN A 47 -11.48 2.61 1.06
C GLN A 47 -10.68 2.23 -0.20
N VAL A 48 -9.43 1.82 0.01
CA VAL A 48 -8.57 1.21 -1.01
C VAL A 48 -8.60 -0.30 -0.78
N ILE A 49 -9.01 -1.05 -1.79
CA ILE A 49 -9.18 -2.50 -1.73
C ILE A 49 -8.17 -3.14 -2.67
N SER A 50 -7.46 -4.18 -2.20
CA SER A 50 -6.61 -4.99 -3.08
C SER A 50 -7.48 -5.91 -3.94
N THR A 51 -7.18 -5.97 -5.23
CA THR A 51 -7.81 -6.91 -6.18
C THR A 51 -7.06 -8.24 -6.26
N GLN A 52 -5.91 -8.36 -5.59
CA GLN A 52 -5.19 -9.62 -5.49
C GLN A 52 -5.96 -10.59 -4.60
N GLU A 53 -6.26 -11.78 -5.11
CA GLU A 53 -6.87 -12.86 -4.33
C GLU A 53 -5.88 -13.28 -3.23
N VAL A 54 -6.16 -12.89 -1.99
CA VAL A 54 -5.44 -13.43 -0.84
C VAL A 54 -5.90 -14.88 -0.70
N VAL A 55 -5.10 -15.83 -1.19
CA VAL A 55 -5.31 -17.25 -0.90
C VAL A 55 -5.09 -17.46 0.60
N GLY A 56 -6.16 -17.27 1.37
CA GLY A 56 -6.21 -17.58 2.79
C GLY A 56 -6.31 -19.08 2.95
N PHE A 57 -5.20 -19.75 3.25
CA PHE A 57 -5.24 -21.15 3.65
C PHE A 57 -5.88 -21.24 5.04
N GLU A 58 -7.19 -21.48 5.10
CA GLU A 58 -7.83 -21.90 6.33
C GLU A 58 -7.42 -23.34 6.66
N LYS A 59 -7.00 -23.60 7.91
CA LYS A 59 -6.67 -24.96 8.37
C LYS A 59 -7.93 -25.82 8.35
N ALA A 60 -7.97 -26.81 7.47
CA ALA A 60 -9.04 -27.81 7.45
C ALA A 60 -9.11 -28.52 8.81
N LYS A 61 -10.24 -28.38 9.51
CA LYS A 61 -10.54 -29.16 10.71
C LYS A 61 -11.27 -30.43 10.27
N VAL A 62 -10.55 -31.56 10.30
CA VAL A 62 -11.18 -32.88 10.15
C VAL A 62 -11.65 -33.32 11.53
N VAL A 63 -12.95 -33.58 11.67
CA VAL A 63 -13.51 -34.26 12.84
C VAL A 63 -13.40 -35.76 12.58
N VAL A 64 -12.58 -36.45 13.37
CA VAL A 64 -12.54 -37.91 13.38
C VAL A 64 -13.56 -38.39 14.40
N GLY A 65 -14.58 -39.10 13.91
CA GLY A 65 -15.55 -39.83 14.72
C GLY A 65 -15.12 -41.27 14.96
#